data_AF-A0A2D8AZW6-F1
#
_entry.id   AF-A0A2D8AZW6-F1
#
_cell.length_a   1.000
_cell.length_b   1.000
_cell.length_c   1.000
_cell.angle_alpha   90.00
_cell.angle_beta   90.00
_cell.angle_gamma   90.00
#
_symmetry.space_group_name_H-M   'P 1'
#
loop_
_entity.id
_entity.type
_entity.pdbx_description
1 polymer ?
#
loop_
_entity_poly.entity_id
_entity_poly.type
_entity_poly.pdbx_seq_one_letter_code
_entity_poly.pdbx_strand_id
1 'polypeptide(L)'
;MMMGAALALASLGGTLGPMAYPALGQEEPAEQSPLDARAADVVDLIKGEGDAADVFSDAFLAQVSAETFAQISQQLTAQLGPIVGVESIEPTGAYKAQITLRFENAVAAGPMTLSASEPYKIEGLLLNDIKPVATGKDAISADIDALPGSKAAWFGPLDGDPIFTYGDASQPFALGSTFKLYVLAALARAVDEGRLAWDDVVTLDAKSFPSGIMQNWPDGSPVTLHTAATLMISISDNTATDLVLHTVGRDAVEAEMRASGNGPLAKTLPFLSTREMFVIKASEMGNAYAAADEAQRRAMLASLDLDGIDEARFLDTFTSGTPVLIDEVEWFASMADERGLMRVLAALPDDTARQIMTVNPVFDESETANWDYVGYKGGSEPGVLNMSWLLRDDAGRWYMLAISQMDPASEVDTTGLLLMAKRILTLAD
;
A
#
# COMPACT_ATOMS: atom_id res chain seq x y z
N MET A 1 22.23 4.65 82.05
CA MET A 1 22.82 4.89 80.71
C MET A 1 22.14 3.91 79.77
N MET A 2 21.12 4.34 79.04
CA MET A 2 21.19 4.80 77.62
C MET A 2 21.72 3.67 76.71
N MET A 3 21.09 3.22 75.62
CA MET A 3 19.93 3.62 74.79
C MET A 3 19.67 2.37 73.89
N GLY A 4 18.43 1.85 73.68
CA GLY A 4 17.51 2.21 72.59
C GLY A 4 18.17 2.14 71.19
N ALA A 5 17.69 1.47 70.14
CA ALA A 5 16.41 0.85 69.84
C ALA A 5 16.55 0.00 68.55
N ALA A 6 15.58 -0.90 68.33
CA ALA A 6 15.34 -1.62 67.09
C ALA A 6 15.07 -0.69 65.90
N LEU A 7 15.47 -1.10 64.68
CA LEU A 7 15.06 -0.44 63.45
C LEU A 7 14.25 -1.40 62.57
N ALA A 8 13.03 -0.97 62.31
CA ALA A 8 12.02 -1.61 61.49
C ALA A 8 12.28 -1.39 59.99
N LEU A 9 11.70 -2.29 59.18
CA LEU A 9 11.52 -2.14 57.74
C LEU A 9 10.80 -0.82 57.41
N ALA A 10 11.38 -0.04 56.51
CA ALA A 10 10.68 0.97 55.75
C ALA A 10 10.95 0.74 54.26
N SER A 11 9.87 0.41 53.54
CA SER A 11 9.79 0.39 52.08
C SER A 11 9.99 1.79 51.51
N LEU A 12 10.97 1.94 50.62
CA LEU A 12 11.06 3.08 49.71
C LEU A 12 11.02 2.53 48.28
N GLY A 13 9.83 2.61 47.67
CA GLY A 13 9.69 2.54 46.22
C GLY A 13 10.21 3.84 45.63
N GLY A 14 11.30 3.75 44.86
CA GLY A 14 11.78 4.81 43.99
C GLY A 14 11.43 4.48 42.55
N THR A 15 10.46 5.21 41.99
CA THR A 15 10.17 5.23 40.55
C THR A 15 11.34 5.88 39.82
N LEU A 16 12.01 5.15 38.93
CA LEU A 16 12.91 5.72 37.94
C LEU A 16 12.06 6.48 36.91
N GLY A 17 12.18 7.81 36.88
CA GLY A 17 11.55 8.65 35.87
C GLY A 17 12.27 8.53 34.52
N PRO A 18 11.58 8.85 33.40
CA PRO A 18 12.19 8.80 32.08
C PRO A 18 13.28 9.88 31.95
N MET A 19 14.45 9.48 31.43
CA MET A 19 15.51 10.42 31.06
C MET A 19 15.11 11.18 29.81
N ALA A 20 15.15 12.51 29.89
CA ALA A 20 14.92 13.41 28.77
C ALA A 20 16.14 13.43 27.84
N TYR A 21 15.88 13.27 26.53
CA TYR A 21 16.86 13.49 25.47
C TYR A 21 16.93 15.00 25.13
N PRO A 22 18.11 15.53 24.76
CA PRO A 22 18.23 16.91 24.28
C PRO A 22 17.61 17.04 22.88
N ALA A 23 16.70 18.01 22.73
CA ALA A 23 16.10 18.36 21.45
C ALA A 23 17.14 18.99 20.52
N LEU A 24 17.37 18.37 19.37
CA LEU A 24 18.07 18.96 18.22
C LEU A 24 17.02 19.38 17.19
N GLY A 25 17.26 20.55 16.60
CA GLY A 25 16.28 21.31 15.81
C GLY A 25 15.59 20.48 14.74
N GLN A 26 14.29 20.30 14.94
CA GLN A 26 13.34 20.01 13.89
C GLN A 26 13.39 21.19 12.91
N GLU A 27 13.68 20.94 11.64
CA GLU A 27 12.97 21.70 10.63
C GLU A 27 11.50 21.38 10.86
N GLU A 28 10.72 22.38 11.28
CA GLU A 28 9.31 22.19 11.57
C GLU A 28 8.63 21.57 10.34
N PRO A 29 7.82 20.51 10.51
CA PRO A 29 6.92 20.11 9.44
C PRO A 29 6.13 21.35 9.05
N ALA A 30 6.03 21.66 7.75
CA ALA A 30 5.27 22.81 7.29
C ALA A 30 3.92 22.81 8.03
N GLU A 31 3.66 23.85 8.84
CA GLU A 31 2.45 23.92 9.66
C GLU A 31 1.24 23.64 8.77
N GLN A 32 0.56 22.51 9.02
CA GLN A 32 -0.65 22.16 8.31
C GLN A 32 -1.64 23.30 8.52
N SER A 33 -2.14 23.88 7.43
CA SER A 33 -3.03 25.03 7.53
C SER A 33 -4.23 24.65 8.39
N PRO A 34 -4.77 25.55 9.24
CA PRO A 34 -6.00 25.29 9.98
C PRO A 34 -7.15 24.80 9.09
N LEU A 35 -7.16 25.21 7.81
CA LEU A 35 -8.11 24.73 6.80
C LEU A 35 -7.91 23.25 6.47
N ASP A 36 -6.67 22.80 6.30
CA ASP A 36 -6.35 21.41 5.99
C ASP A 36 -6.70 20.50 7.16
N ALA A 37 -6.32 20.90 8.38
CA ALA A 37 -6.64 20.16 9.60
C ALA A 37 -8.16 19.99 9.78
N ARG A 38 -8.92 21.09 9.63
CA ARG A 38 -10.38 21.06 9.82
C ARG A 38 -11.13 20.35 8.71
N ALA A 39 -10.62 20.36 7.48
CA ALA A 39 -11.18 19.55 6.40
C ALA A 39 -11.01 18.05 6.67
N ALA A 40 -9.85 17.64 7.21
CA ALA A 40 -9.62 16.26 7.64
C ALA A 40 -10.58 15.85 8.77
N ASP A 41 -10.77 16.71 9.78
CA ASP A 41 -11.74 16.45 10.85
C ASP A 41 -13.17 16.24 10.34
N VAL A 42 -13.58 16.97 9.28
CA VAL A 42 -14.89 16.78 8.65
C VAL A 42 -15.01 15.39 8.04
N VAL A 43 -13.94 14.88 7.43
CA VAL A 43 -13.92 13.52 6.88
C VAL A 43 -14.09 12.49 8.00
N ASP A 44 -13.36 12.64 9.11
CA ASP A 44 -13.45 11.74 10.26
C ASP A 44 -14.86 11.73 10.85
N LEU A 45 -15.47 12.91 11.03
CA LEU A 45 -16.85 13.01 11.49
C LEU A 45 -17.85 12.37 10.52
N ILE A 46 -17.63 12.41 9.21
CA ILE A 46 -18.49 11.74 8.22
C ILE A 46 -18.32 10.21 8.30
N LYS A 47 -17.12 9.71 8.63
CA LYS A 47 -16.86 8.29 8.94
C LYS A 47 -17.48 7.85 10.28
N GLY A 48 -17.94 8.81 11.09
CA GLY A 48 -18.48 8.55 12.43
C GLY A 48 -17.40 8.50 13.51
N GLU A 49 -16.23 9.07 13.24
CA GLU A 49 -15.08 9.16 14.14
C GLU A 49 -14.94 10.58 14.70
N GLY A 50 -14.40 10.71 15.92
CA GLY A 50 -14.20 12.01 16.57
C GLY A 50 -15.45 12.58 17.26
N ASP A 51 -15.30 13.80 17.81
CA ASP A 51 -16.37 14.53 18.49
C ASP A 51 -16.69 15.84 17.75
N ALA A 52 -17.94 15.99 17.31
CA ALA A 52 -18.43 17.18 16.65
C ALA A 52 -18.24 18.46 17.49
N ALA A 53 -18.23 18.34 18.84
CA ALA A 53 -17.97 19.46 19.74
C ALA A 53 -16.53 19.98 19.67
N ASP A 54 -15.57 19.15 19.26
CA ASP A 54 -14.16 19.55 19.12
C ASP A 54 -13.90 20.25 17.78
N VAL A 55 -14.71 19.95 16.77
CA VAL A 55 -14.54 20.42 15.39
C VAL A 55 -15.42 21.63 15.08
N PHE A 56 -16.69 21.63 15.50
CA PHE A 56 -17.65 22.69 15.20
C PHE A 56 -17.79 23.68 16.34
N SER A 57 -17.96 24.96 15.99
CA SER A 57 -18.28 26.02 16.95
C SER A 57 -19.66 25.84 17.59
N ASP A 58 -19.85 26.38 18.79
CA ASP A 58 -21.16 26.39 19.46
C ASP A 58 -22.25 27.05 18.59
N ALA A 59 -21.88 28.06 17.81
CA ALA A 59 -22.79 28.75 16.88
C ALA A 59 -23.22 27.87 15.70
N PHE A 60 -22.32 27.00 15.21
CA PHE A 60 -22.67 26.00 14.21
C PHE A 60 -23.56 24.91 14.83
N LEU A 61 -23.18 24.38 15.99
CA LEU A 61 -23.91 23.29 16.67
C LEU A 61 -25.31 23.70 17.14
N ALA A 62 -25.54 24.99 17.37
CA ALA A 62 -26.87 25.54 17.62
C ALA A 62 -27.80 25.47 16.40
N GLN A 63 -27.24 25.42 15.19
CA GLN A 63 -27.98 25.33 13.93
C GLN A 63 -28.07 23.88 13.42
N VAL A 64 -26.96 23.15 13.52
CA VAL A 64 -26.85 21.73 13.13
C VAL A 64 -26.24 20.98 14.30
N SER A 65 -27.08 20.31 15.11
CA SER A 65 -26.60 19.52 16.23
C SER A 65 -25.68 18.38 15.77
N ALA A 66 -24.85 17.87 16.67
CA ALA A 66 -23.98 16.71 16.40
C ALA A 66 -24.78 15.50 15.86
N GLU A 67 -25.95 15.23 16.46
CA GLU A 67 -26.85 14.16 16.00
C GLU A 67 -27.39 14.42 14.59
N THR A 68 -27.80 15.66 14.30
CA THR A 68 -28.26 16.04 12.96
C THR A 68 -27.15 15.89 11.93
N PHE A 69 -25.93 16.32 12.27
CA PHE A 69 -24.77 16.15 11.39
C PHE A 69 -24.49 14.68 11.11
N ALA A 70 -24.47 13.81 12.14
CA ALA A 70 -24.27 12.38 11.97
C ALA A 70 -25.35 11.73 11.07
N GLN A 71 -26.62 12.15 11.19
CA GLN A 71 -27.69 11.69 10.30
C GLN A 71 -27.49 12.14 8.85
N ILE A 72 -27.06 13.38 8.62
CA ILE A 72 -26.72 13.89 7.28
C ILE A 72 -25.55 13.09 6.70
N SER A 73 -24.50 12.85 7.49
CA SER A 73 -23.34 12.05 7.08
C SER A 73 -23.76 10.63 6.67
N GLN A 74 -24.62 9.97 7.45
CA GLN A 74 -25.15 8.65 7.08
C GLN A 74 -25.96 8.68 5.78
N GLN A 75 -26.77 9.73 5.56
CA GLN A 75 -27.53 9.89 4.31
C GLN A 75 -26.62 10.12 3.11
N LEU A 76 -25.60 10.97 3.25
CA LEU A 76 -24.60 11.20 2.20
C LEU A 76 -23.85 9.91 1.89
N THR A 77 -23.38 9.18 2.91
CA THR A 77 -22.69 7.89 2.72
C THR A 77 -23.59 6.85 2.05
N ALA A 78 -24.87 6.77 2.42
CA ALA A 78 -25.82 5.86 1.78
C ALA A 78 -26.11 6.24 0.32
N GLN A 79 -26.09 7.54 -0.01
CA GLN A 79 -26.42 8.03 -1.35
C GLN A 79 -25.22 8.06 -2.30
N LEU A 80 -24.05 8.44 -1.79
CA LEU A 80 -22.84 8.73 -2.56
C LEU A 80 -21.76 7.65 -2.41
N GLY A 81 -22.01 6.64 -1.57
CA GLY A 81 -20.99 5.69 -1.10
C GLY A 81 -20.16 6.25 0.06
N PRO A 82 -19.33 5.43 0.72
CA PRO A 82 -18.36 5.87 1.73
C PRO A 82 -17.56 7.11 1.32
N ILE A 83 -17.27 7.98 2.31
CA ILE A 83 -16.36 9.10 2.10
C ILE A 83 -14.92 8.59 1.97
N VAL A 84 -14.23 9.11 0.97
CA VAL A 84 -12.83 8.80 0.68
C VAL A 84 -11.93 9.77 1.44
N GLY A 85 -12.17 11.07 1.28
CA GLY A 85 -11.33 12.10 1.87
C GLY A 85 -11.58 13.49 1.31
N VAL A 86 -10.66 14.39 1.61
CA VAL A 86 -10.62 15.74 1.02
C VAL A 86 -9.94 15.65 -0.35
N GLU A 87 -10.61 16.15 -1.38
CA GLU A 87 -10.06 16.19 -2.73
C GLU A 87 -9.37 17.50 -3.04
N SER A 88 -9.96 18.62 -2.63
CA SER A 88 -9.32 19.93 -2.81
C SER A 88 -9.75 20.90 -1.73
N ILE A 89 -8.83 21.80 -1.41
CA ILE A 89 -9.06 22.96 -0.56
C ILE A 89 -8.57 24.16 -1.35
N GLU A 90 -9.49 25.04 -1.72
CA GLU A 90 -9.19 26.28 -2.44
C GLU A 90 -9.41 27.47 -1.48
N PRO A 91 -8.34 28.01 -0.87
CA PRO A 91 -8.46 29.13 0.05
C PRO A 91 -9.09 30.35 -0.64
N THR A 92 -10.18 30.85 -0.07
CA THR A 92 -10.84 32.10 -0.48
C THR A 92 -10.59 33.23 0.51
N GLY A 93 -9.89 32.94 1.60
CA GLY A 93 -9.40 33.87 2.61
C GLY A 93 -8.62 33.13 3.70
N ALA A 94 -8.08 33.85 4.68
CA ALA A 94 -7.21 33.28 5.72
C ALA A 94 -7.85 32.11 6.50
N TYR A 95 -9.18 32.15 6.68
CA TYR A 95 -9.95 31.15 7.43
C TYR A 95 -11.16 30.67 6.63
N LYS A 96 -11.09 30.74 5.30
CA LYS A 96 -12.20 30.38 4.39
C LYS A 96 -11.66 29.61 3.20
N ALA A 97 -12.37 28.56 2.80
CA ALA A 97 -12.05 27.79 1.61
C ALA A 97 -13.33 27.35 0.89
N GLN A 98 -13.22 27.10 -0.41
CA GLN A 98 -14.07 26.10 -1.05
C GLN A 98 -13.41 24.75 -0.83
N ILE A 99 -14.14 23.80 -0.25
CA ILE A 99 -13.66 22.43 -0.08
C ILE A 99 -14.41 21.51 -1.03
N THR A 100 -13.71 20.49 -1.51
CA THR A 100 -14.29 19.38 -2.25
C THR A 100 -14.00 18.11 -1.48
N LEU A 101 -15.04 17.37 -1.12
CA LEU A 101 -14.94 16.05 -0.49
C LEU A 101 -15.23 14.97 -1.53
N ARG A 102 -14.37 13.96 -1.59
CA ARG A 102 -14.54 12.80 -2.46
C ARG A 102 -15.31 11.72 -1.71
N PHE A 103 -16.37 11.24 -2.34
CA PHE A 103 -17.05 9.99 -2.01
C PHE A 103 -16.79 8.97 -3.13
N GLU A 104 -17.11 7.70 -2.91
CA GLU A 104 -16.89 6.66 -3.92
C GLU A 104 -17.62 6.97 -5.25
N ASN A 105 -18.86 7.46 -5.18
CA ASN A 105 -19.73 7.66 -6.34
C ASN A 105 -20.00 9.15 -6.67
N ALA A 106 -19.52 10.08 -5.86
CA ALA A 106 -19.68 11.51 -6.13
C ALA A 106 -18.56 12.37 -5.52
N VAL A 107 -18.50 13.63 -5.94
CA VAL A 107 -17.86 14.70 -5.19
C VAL A 107 -18.92 15.61 -4.58
N ALA A 108 -18.67 16.07 -3.36
CA ALA A 108 -19.50 17.07 -2.70
C ALA A 108 -18.64 18.29 -2.37
N ALA A 109 -18.98 19.44 -2.95
CA ALA A 109 -18.23 20.67 -2.79
C ALA A 109 -19.06 21.79 -2.16
N GLY A 110 -18.36 22.72 -1.51
CA GLY A 110 -18.92 23.99 -1.07
C GLY A 110 -18.07 24.69 0.00
N PRO A 111 -18.57 25.81 0.57
CA PRO A 111 -17.77 26.66 1.43
C PRO A 111 -17.56 26.08 2.83
N MET A 112 -16.33 26.22 3.33
CA MET A 112 -15.95 26.04 4.74
C MET A 112 -15.40 27.35 5.30
N THR A 113 -15.82 27.71 6.51
CA THR A 113 -15.34 28.89 7.25
C THR A 113 -14.97 28.50 8.67
N LEU A 114 -13.78 28.89 9.09
CA LEU A 114 -13.24 28.66 10.43
C LEU A 114 -13.29 29.94 11.26
N SER A 115 -13.27 29.76 12.58
CA SER A 115 -13.01 30.85 13.51
C SER A 115 -11.60 31.41 13.33
N ALA A 116 -11.42 32.70 13.57
CA ALA A 116 -10.12 33.38 13.40
C ALA A 116 -9.15 33.18 14.59
N SER A 117 -9.58 32.46 15.63
CA SER A 117 -8.80 32.16 16.82
C SER A 117 -8.76 30.66 17.09
N GLU A 118 -7.69 30.19 17.73
CA GLU A 118 -7.61 28.83 18.25
C GLU A 118 -8.85 28.48 19.11
N PRO A 119 -9.37 27.25 18.98
CA PRO A 119 -8.81 26.13 18.22
C PRO A 119 -9.26 26.08 16.74
N TYR A 120 -9.62 27.21 16.13
CA TYR A 120 -10.04 27.32 14.71
C TYR A 120 -11.24 26.44 14.36
N LYS A 121 -12.23 26.38 15.26
CA LYS A 121 -13.45 25.57 15.03
C LYS A 121 -14.19 26.03 13.77
N ILE A 122 -14.87 25.10 13.11
CA ILE A 122 -15.69 25.38 11.95
C ILE A 122 -16.93 26.18 12.38
N GLU A 123 -17.06 27.38 11.82
CA GLU A 123 -18.22 28.28 11.99
C GLU A 123 -19.26 28.06 10.89
N GLY A 124 -18.84 27.60 9.71
CA GLY A 124 -19.72 27.27 8.60
C GLY A 124 -19.17 26.16 7.73
N LEU A 125 -20.04 25.22 7.37
CA LEU A 125 -19.78 24.15 6.41
C LEU A 125 -21.06 23.93 5.62
N LEU A 126 -20.97 24.00 4.29
CA LEU A 126 -22.09 23.73 3.41
C LEU A 126 -21.60 22.96 2.19
N LEU A 127 -22.06 21.72 2.03
CA LEU A 127 -21.82 20.90 0.85
C LEU A 127 -23.09 20.97 -0.02
N ASN A 128 -23.08 21.85 -1.03
CA ASN A 128 -24.26 22.16 -1.85
C ASN A 128 -24.08 21.87 -3.35
N ASP A 129 -22.86 21.56 -3.78
CA ASP A 129 -22.57 21.13 -5.15
C ASP A 129 -22.16 19.65 -5.14
N ILE A 130 -23.15 18.77 -5.33
CA ILE A 130 -22.93 17.32 -5.40
C ILE A 130 -22.95 16.91 -6.87
N LYS A 131 -21.84 16.35 -7.35
CA LYS A 131 -21.70 15.86 -8.72
C LYS A 131 -21.34 14.38 -8.71
N PRO A 132 -22.08 13.52 -9.42
CA PRO A 132 -21.67 12.13 -9.61
C PRO A 132 -20.27 12.04 -10.22
N VAL A 133 -19.50 11.02 -9.84
CA VAL A 133 -18.27 10.68 -10.57
C VAL A 133 -18.66 10.23 -11.97
N ALA A 134 -18.00 10.79 -12.98
CA ALA A 134 -18.24 10.39 -14.36
C ALA A 134 -17.94 8.90 -14.56
N THR A 135 -18.85 8.19 -15.23
CA THR A 135 -18.77 6.73 -15.41
C THR A 135 -18.34 6.36 -16.83
N GLY A 136 -17.91 5.11 -17.01
CA GLY A 136 -17.50 4.58 -18.31
C GLY A 136 -16.02 4.80 -18.63
N LYS A 137 -15.57 4.12 -19.71
CA LYS A 137 -14.15 4.02 -20.08
C LYS A 137 -13.48 5.38 -20.31
N ASP A 138 -14.17 6.31 -20.96
CA ASP A 138 -13.63 7.63 -21.27
C ASP A 138 -13.41 8.48 -20.01
N ALA A 139 -14.35 8.43 -19.06
CA ALA A 139 -14.23 9.14 -17.80
C ALA A 139 -13.10 8.56 -16.92
N ILE A 140 -13.03 7.23 -16.83
CA ILE A 140 -11.94 6.55 -16.12
C ILE A 140 -10.59 6.92 -16.76
N SER A 141 -10.50 6.90 -18.09
CA SER A 141 -9.27 7.28 -18.81
C SER A 141 -8.86 8.73 -18.54
N ALA A 142 -9.82 9.66 -18.46
CA ALA A 142 -9.55 11.06 -18.14
C ALA A 142 -9.04 11.23 -16.71
N ASP A 143 -9.60 10.48 -15.75
CA ASP A 143 -9.16 10.54 -14.35
C ASP A 143 -7.76 9.92 -14.17
N ILE A 144 -7.46 8.81 -14.85
CA ILE A 144 -6.08 8.27 -14.87
C ILE A 144 -5.14 9.23 -15.64
N ASP A 145 -5.64 10.05 -16.58
CA ASP A 145 -4.83 11.07 -17.26
C ASP A 145 -4.42 12.22 -16.35
N ALA A 146 -5.27 12.56 -15.38
CA ALA A 146 -5.01 13.62 -14.42
C ALA A 146 -3.97 13.23 -13.34
N LEU A 147 -3.67 11.94 -13.18
CA LEU A 147 -2.64 11.48 -12.24
C LEU A 147 -1.24 11.88 -12.70
N PRO A 148 -0.34 12.27 -11.77
CA PRO A 148 1.04 12.54 -12.09
C PRO A 148 1.81 11.24 -12.37
N GLY A 149 2.98 11.40 -13.01
CA GLY A 149 3.86 10.28 -13.34
C GLY A 149 3.38 9.43 -14.51
N SER A 150 4.04 8.28 -14.67
CA SER A 150 3.65 7.25 -15.61
C SER A 150 2.51 6.43 -15.03
N LYS A 151 1.60 5.97 -15.90
CA LYS A 151 0.43 5.19 -15.52
C LYS A 151 0.08 4.13 -16.56
N ALA A 152 -0.47 3.02 -16.09
CA ALA A 152 -1.06 2.03 -16.97
C ALA A 152 -2.17 1.30 -16.24
N ALA A 153 -3.15 0.82 -16.99
CA ALA A 153 -4.20 -0.05 -16.48
C ALA A 153 -4.59 -1.07 -17.54
N TRP A 154 -4.94 -2.27 -17.10
CA TRP A 154 -5.43 -3.33 -17.97
C TRP A 154 -6.48 -4.16 -17.24
N PHE A 155 -7.61 -4.39 -17.89
CA PHE A 155 -8.67 -5.25 -17.38
C PHE A 155 -9.32 -6.06 -18.49
N GLY A 156 -9.48 -7.37 -18.28
CA GLY A 156 -10.12 -8.26 -19.24
C GLY A 156 -9.82 -9.74 -19.02
N PRO A 157 -10.37 -10.63 -19.87
CA PRO A 157 -10.09 -12.05 -19.81
C PRO A 157 -8.61 -12.31 -20.10
N LEU A 158 -7.97 -13.24 -19.37
CA LEU A 158 -6.55 -13.57 -19.57
C LEU A 158 -6.28 -13.95 -21.04
N ASP A 159 -7.21 -14.67 -21.66
CA ASP A 159 -7.15 -15.13 -23.04
C ASP A 159 -8.19 -14.43 -23.93
N GLY A 160 -8.04 -13.10 -24.05
CA GLY A 160 -8.85 -12.30 -24.96
C GLY A 160 -8.39 -10.84 -25.06
N ASP A 161 -9.26 -10.04 -25.68
CA ASP A 161 -9.09 -8.59 -25.77
C ASP A 161 -9.43 -7.92 -24.44
N PRO A 162 -8.75 -6.82 -24.07
CA PRO A 162 -9.09 -6.08 -22.86
C PRO A 162 -10.50 -5.49 -22.94
N ILE A 163 -11.23 -5.58 -21.83
CA ILE A 163 -12.42 -4.77 -21.58
C ILE A 163 -12.00 -3.31 -21.39
N PHE A 164 -10.91 -3.07 -20.68
CA PHE A 164 -10.34 -1.74 -20.48
C PHE A 164 -8.82 -1.78 -20.57
N THR A 165 -8.24 -0.76 -21.19
CA THR A 165 -6.80 -0.58 -21.24
C THR A 165 -6.49 0.90 -21.24
N TYR A 166 -5.41 1.28 -20.57
CA TYR A 166 -4.93 2.64 -20.52
C TYR A 166 -3.40 2.66 -20.47
N GLY A 167 -2.78 3.59 -21.19
CA GLY A 167 -1.33 3.59 -21.40
C GLY A 167 -0.85 2.47 -22.33
N ASP A 168 0.48 2.33 -22.45
CA ASP A 168 1.12 1.25 -23.19
C ASP A 168 1.23 0.00 -22.29
N ALA A 169 0.48 -1.05 -22.63
CA ALA A 169 0.48 -2.31 -21.89
C ALA A 169 1.83 -3.06 -21.93
N SER A 170 2.77 -2.66 -22.79
CA SER A 170 4.13 -3.20 -22.88
C SER A 170 5.17 -2.34 -22.15
N GLN A 171 4.81 -1.15 -21.66
CA GLN A 171 5.68 -0.35 -20.85
C GLN A 171 5.90 -1.01 -19.49
N PRO A 172 7.15 -1.22 -19.04
CA PRO A 172 7.43 -1.78 -17.73
C PRO A 172 7.20 -0.74 -16.62
N PHE A 173 6.64 -1.19 -15.51
CA PHE A 173 6.46 -0.44 -14.27
C PHE A 173 7.19 -1.15 -13.13
N ALA A 174 7.66 -0.37 -12.16
CA ALA A 174 8.07 -0.91 -10.87
C ALA A 174 6.86 -1.56 -10.19
N LEU A 175 7.07 -2.74 -9.62
CA LEU A 175 6.00 -3.54 -9.02
C LEU A 175 5.81 -3.27 -7.53
N GLY A 176 6.82 -2.70 -6.86
CA GLY A 176 6.92 -2.79 -5.42
C GLY A 176 6.68 -4.24 -4.97
N SER A 177 5.91 -4.44 -3.89
CA SER A 177 5.56 -5.77 -3.37
C SER A 177 4.67 -6.68 -4.27
N THR A 178 4.21 -6.27 -5.45
CA THR A 178 3.49 -7.20 -6.36
C THR A 178 4.42 -8.29 -6.91
N PHE A 179 5.74 -8.04 -6.93
CA PHE A 179 6.75 -9.03 -7.32
C PHE A 179 6.65 -10.35 -6.54
N LYS A 180 6.08 -10.33 -5.33
CA LYS A 180 5.86 -11.50 -4.47
C LYS A 180 4.98 -12.56 -5.12
N LEU A 181 4.19 -12.20 -6.14
CA LEU A 181 3.47 -13.17 -6.96
C LEU A 181 4.41 -14.08 -7.78
N TYR A 182 5.58 -13.60 -8.20
CA TYR A 182 6.60 -14.46 -8.83
C TYR A 182 7.19 -15.45 -7.81
N VAL A 183 7.44 -14.99 -6.58
CA VAL A 183 7.92 -15.84 -5.47
C VAL A 183 6.87 -16.91 -5.13
N LEU A 184 5.59 -16.53 -5.08
CA LEU A 184 4.46 -17.44 -4.85
C LEU A 184 4.34 -18.48 -5.97
N ALA A 185 4.42 -18.06 -7.23
CA ALA A 185 4.35 -18.97 -8.38
C ALA A 185 5.52 -19.97 -8.37
N ALA A 186 6.74 -19.51 -8.05
CA ALA A 186 7.91 -20.38 -7.96
C ALA A 186 7.82 -21.37 -6.79
N LEU A 187 7.29 -20.95 -5.63
CA LEU A 187 6.99 -21.83 -4.51
C LEU A 187 5.96 -22.90 -4.92
N ALA A 188 4.85 -22.48 -5.50
CA ALA A 188 3.80 -23.40 -5.94
C ALA A 188 4.33 -24.43 -6.95
N ARG A 189 5.14 -24.00 -7.92
CA ARG A 189 5.81 -24.91 -8.86
C ARG A 189 6.74 -25.89 -8.14
N ALA A 190 7.50 -25.43 -7.15
CA ALA A 190 8.36 -26.33 -6.37
C ALA A 190 7.56 -27.38 -5.59
N VAL A 191 6.37 -27.02 -5.11
CA VAL A 191 5.44 -27.96 -4.47
C VAL A 191 4.86 -28.96 -5.49
N ASP A 192 4.39 -28.48 -6.64
CA ASP A 192 3.86 -29.34 -7.72
C ASP A 192 4.90 -30.34 -8.23
N GLU A 193 6.18 -29.94 -8.27
CA GLU A 193 7.31 -30.79 -8.64
C GLU A 193 7.75 -31.76 -7.53
N GLY A 194 7.15 -31.67 -6.34
CA GLY A 194 7.50 -32.49 -5.16
C GLY A 194 8.87 -32.18 -4.57
N ARG A 195 9.44 -31.00 -4.87
CA ARG A 195 10.72 -30.54 -4.29
C ARG A 195 10.54 -29.91 -2.91
N LEU A 196 9.37 -29.32 -2.67
CA LEU A 196 8.95 -28.72 -1.40
C LEU A 196 7.52 -29.16 -1.09
N ALA A 197 7.05 -28.91 0.12
CA ALA A 197 5.67 -29.06 0.54
C ALA A 197 5.20 -27.81 1.30
N TRP A 198 3.91 -27.50 1.22
CA TRP A 198 3.33 -26.36 1.95
C TRP A 198 3.52 -26.45 3.48
N ASP A 199 3.58 -27.65 4.03
CA ASP A 199 3.80 -27.92 5.45
C ASP A 199 5.28 -28.08 5.84
N ASP A 200 6.22 -27.90 4.90
CA ASP A 200 7.65 -27.84 5.21
C ASP A 200 7.90 -26.72 6.21
N VAL A 201 8.57 -27.06 7.31
CA VAL A 201 8.93 -26.13 8.37
C VAL A 201 10.33 -25.57 8.10
N VAL A 202 10.40 -24.28 7.87
CA VAL A 202 11.63 -23.51 7.72
C VAL A 202 11.91 -22.69 8.96
N THR A 203 13.18 -22.38 9.18
CA THR A 203 13.62 -21.59 10.34
C THR A 203 13.78 -20.14 9.93
N LEU A 204 13.19 -19.23 10.70
CA LEU A 204 13.43 -17.80 10.55
C LEU A 204 14.84 -17.44 11.05
N ASP A 205 15.80 -17.30 10.14
CA ASP A 205 17.22 -17.06 10.42
C ASP A 205 17.73 -15.69 9.94
N ALA A 206 16.96 -15.02 9.09
CA ALA A 206 17.22 -13.67 8.61
C ALA A 206 15.94 -12.82 8.61
N LYS A 207 16.08 -11.51 8.75
CA LYS A 207 14.98 -10.55 8.84
C LYS A 207 15.15 -9.42 7.85
N SER A 208 14.01 -8.94 7.35
CA SER A 208 13.92 -7.73 6.52
C SER A 208 13.18 -6.63 7.26
N PHE A 209 13.05 -5.46 6.63
CA PHE A 209 12.30 -4.33 7.16
C PHE A 209 10.80 -4.44 6.85
N PRO A 210 9.92 -3.71 7.56
CA PRO A 210 8.50 -3.63 7.24
C PRO A 210 8.22 -3.31 5.76
N SER A 211 7.05 -3.63 5.22
CA SER A 211 5.84 -4.20 5.83
C SER A 211 5.98 -5.65 6.33
N GLY A 212 5.13 -6.03 7.27
CA GLY A 212 5.11 -7.37 7.87
C GLY A 212 5.13 -7.34 9.39
N ILE A 213 5.10 -8.55 9.97
CA ILE A 213 5.22 -8.78 11.41
C ILE A 213 6.32 -9.78 11.77
N MET A 214 6.79 -10.62 10.83
CA MET A 214 7.77 -11.68 11.11
C MET A 214 9.14 -11.15 11.51
N GLN A 215 9.50 -9.91 11.15
CA GLN A 215 10.71 -9.25 11.65
C GLN A 215 10.74 -9.11 13.18
N ASN A 216 9.57 -9.07 13.82
CA ASN A 216 9.44 -8.98 15.28
C ASN A 216 9.39 -10.34 15.98
N TRP A 217 9.39 -11.46 15.23
CA TRP A 217 9.34 -12.79 15.81
C TRP A 217 10.72 -13.16 16.38
N PRO A 218 10.80 -14.07 17.38
CA PRO A 218 12.08 -14.55 17.89
C PRO A 218 12.91 -15.22 16.78
N ASP A 219 14.23 -15.00 16.81
CA ASP A 219 15.15 -15.69 15.91
C ASP A 219 15.05 -17.21 16.11
N GLY A 220 15.14 -17.97 15.02
CA GLY A 220 14.99 -19.42 15.05
C GLY A 220 13.55 -19.92 15.12
N SER A 221 12.55 -19.04 15.00
CA SER A 221 11.14 -19.45 15.01
C SER A 221 10.84 -20.44 13.86
N PRO A 222 10.17 -21.57 14.13
CA PRO A 222 9.73 -22.50 13.09
C PRO A 222 8.46 -21.96 12.40
N VAL A 223 8.48 -21.90 11.07
CA VAL A 223 7.38 -21.39 10.25
C VAL A 223 7.14 -22.34 9.09
N THR A 224 5.88 -22.69 8.81
CA THR A 224 5.58 -23.48 7.60
C THR A 224 5.66 -22.60 6.36
N LEU A 225 6.01 -23.17 5.20
CA LEU A 225 5.96 -22.45 3.93
C LEU A 225 4.57 -21.90 3.63
N HIS A 226 3.49 -22.60 4.02
CA HIS A 226 2.12 -22.10 3.93
C HIS A 226 1.92 -20.82 4.75
N THR A 227 2.35 -20.80 6.02
CA THR A 227 2.26 -19.60 6.88
C THR A 227 3.07 -18.45 6.31
N ALA A 228 4.31 -18.70 5.90
CA ALA A 228 5.17 -17.68 5.33
C ALA A 228 4.59 -17.10 4.03
N ALA A 229 4.11 -17.95 3.11
CA ALA A 229 3.47 -17.51 1.87
C ALA A 229 2.16 -16.74 2.13
N THR A 230 1.36 -17.16 3.13
CA THR A 230 0.14 -16.45 3.53
C THR A 230 0.44 -15.03 4.01
N LEU A 231 1.45 -14.84 4.87
CA LEU A 231 1.85 -13.52 5.37
C LEU A 231 2.53 -12.68 4.29
N MET A 232 3.35 -13.31 3.44
CA MET A 232 3.99 -12.68 2.27
C MET A 232 2.94 -12.02 1.36
N ILE A 233 1.79 -12.67 1.15
CA ILE A 233 0.76 -12.17 0.24
C ILE A 233 -0.25 -11.26 0.94
N SER A 234 -0.84 -11.70 2.06
CA SER A 234 -2.00 -11.02 2.66
C SER A 234 -1.66 -9.69 3.35
N ILE A 235 -0.50 -9.60 3.99
CA ILE A 235 -0.02 -8.39 4.68
C ILE A 235 1.30 -7.88 4.11
N SER A 236 1.74 -8.43 2.98
CA SER A 236 2.97 -8.04 2.32
C SER A 236 4.21 -8.20 3.22
N ASP A 237 4.30 -9.26 4.02
CA ASP A 237 5.42 -9.44 4.96
C ASP A 237 6.74 -9.67 4.22
N ASN A 238 7.67 -8.73 4.34
CA ASN A 238 8.98 -8.75 3.68
C ASN A 238 9.93 -9.80 4.26
N THR A 239 9.85 -10.06 5.57
CA THR A 239 10.65 -11.12 6.19
C THR A 239 10.15 -12.49 5.75
N ALA A 240 8.83 -12.68 5.67
CA ALA A 240 8.24 -13.89 5.09
C ALA A 240 8.62 -14.06 3.62
N THR A 241 8.63 -12.95 2.86
CA THR A 241 9.03 -12.93 1.44
C THR A 241 10.44 -13.46 1.24
N ASP A 242 11.40 -12.89 1.99
CA ASP A 242 12.81 -13.26 1.88
C ASP A 242 13.04 -14.71 2.33
N LEU A 243 12.33 -15.16 3.39
CA LEU A 243 12.36 -16.55 3.84
C LEU A 243 11.90 -17.52 2.75
N VAL A 244 10.78 -17.23 2.07
CA VAL A 244 10.28 -18.06 0.96
C VAL A 244 11.24 -18.01 -0.24
N LEU A 245 11.72 -16.82 -0.61
CA LEU A 245 12.67 -16.64 -1.71
C LEU A 245 13.96 -17.44 -1.49
N HIS A 246 14.54 -17.38 -0.29
CA HIS A 246 15.74 -18.14 0.04
C HIS A 246 15.50 -19.65 0.05
N THR A 247 14.32 -20.09 0.51
CA THR A 247 13.97 -21.53 0.53
C THR A 247 13.77 -22.09 -0.88
N VAL A 248 13.02 -21.38 -1.73
CA VAL A 248 12.74 -21.79 -3.11
C VAL A 248 13.99 -21.64 -4.00
N GLY A 249 14.82 -20.64 -3.69
CA GLY A 249 16.03 -20.29 -4.42
C GLY A 249 15.80 -19.22 -5.48
N ARG A 250 16.69 -18.22 -5.53
CA ARG A 250 16.63 -17.11 -6.48
C ARG A 250 16.50 -17.56 -7.93
N ASP A 251 17.32 -18.53 -8.34
CA ASP A 251 17.32 -19.05 -9.72
C ASP A 251 15.98 -19.65 -10.12
N ALA A 252 15.24 -20.28 -9.18
CA ALA A 252 13.91 -20.81 -9.44
C ALA A 252 12.88 -19.68 -9.65
N VAL A 253 12.96 -18.60 -8.86
CA VAL A 253 12.12 -17.41 -9.06
C VAL A 253 12.44 -16.70 -10.37
N GLU A 254 13.71 -16.57 -10.72
CA GLU A 254 14.12 -16.02 -12.01
C GLU A 254 13.69 -16.91 -13.18
N ALA A 255 13.67 -18.23 -13.01
CA ALA A 255 13.15 -19.16 -14.02
C ALA A 255 11.64 -18.99 -14.18
N GLU A 256 10.90 -18.80 -13.10
CA GLU A 256 9.46 -18.52 -13.13
C GLU A 256 9.15 -17.22 -13.87
N MET A 257 9.89 -16.15 -13.55
CA MET A 257 9.75 -14.85 -14.21
C MET A 257 10.00 -14.95 -15.72
N ARG A 258 10.96 -15.76 -16.16
CA ARG A 258 11.16 -16.04 -17.59
C ARG A 258 10.03 -16.87 -18.18
N ALA A 259 9.57 -17.90 -17.47
CA ALA A 259 8.53 -18.82 -17.92
C ALA A 259 7.16 -18.14 -18.06
N SER A 260 6.87 -17.12 -17.26
CA SER A 260 5.66 -16.30 -17.38
C SER A 260 5.70 -15.33 -18.57
N GLY A 261 6.85 -15.21 -19.25
CA GLY A 261 7.03 -14.35 -20.41
C GLY A 261 7.44 -12.91 -20.09
N ASN A 262 7.95 -12.63 -18.88
CA ASN A 262 8.36 -11.28 -18.50
C ASN A 262 9.48 -10.74 -19.42
N GLY A 263 9.23 -9.60 -20.06
CA GLY A 263 10.16 -8.92 -20.98
C GLY A 263 11.35 -8.19 -20.35
N PRO A 264 11.16 -7.29 -19.35
CA PRO A 264 12.23 -6.43 -18.79
C PRO A 264 13.27 -7.14 -17.89
N LEU A 265 13.64 -8.38 -18.19
CA LEU A 265 14.56 -9.18 -17.38
C LEU A 265 15.90 -8.49 -17.10
N ALA A 266 16.47 -7.77 -18.06
CA ALA A 266 17.75 -7.07 -17.88
C ALA A 266 17.68 -5.95 -16.82
N LYS A 267 16.49 -5.39 -16.55
CA LYS A 267 16.31 -4.40 -15.49
C LYS A 267 16.17 -5.07 -14.12
N THR A 268 15.46 -6.19 -14.04
CA THR A 268 15.12 -6.84 -12.77
C THR A 268 16.20 -7.82 -12.28
N LEU A 269 16.95 -8.46 -13.18
CA LEU A 269 17.89 -9.50 -12.79
C LEU A 269 19.23 -8.94 -12.30
N PRO A 270 19.85 -9.55 -11.27
CA PRO A 270 19.36 -10.68 -10.45
C PRO A 270 18.13 -10.34 -9.60
N PHE A 271 17.20 -11.29 -9.44
CA PHE A 271 15.93 -11.04 -8.74
C PHE A 271 16.17 -10.76 -7.25
N LEU A 272 16.05 -9.50 -6.83
CA LEU A 272 16.37 -9.06 -5.47
C LEU A 272 15.44 -9.67 -4.42
N SER A 273 15.98 -9.92 -3.22
CA SER A 273 15.21 -9.99 -1.98
C SER A 273 14.83 -8.58 -1.51
N THR A 274 13.88 -8.47 -0.59
CA THR A 274 13.51 -7.18 -0.01
C THR A 274 14.66 -6.58 0.78
N ARG A 275 15.38 -7.39 1.58
CA ARG A 275 16.55 -6.90 2.34
C ARG A 275 17.64 -6.35 1.43
N GLU A 276 17.96 -7.04 0.33
CA GLU A 276 18.95 -6.56 -0.64
C GLU A 276 18.51 -5.25 -1.28
N MET A 277 17.25 -5.14 -1.73
CA MET A 277 16.70 -3.91 -2.30
C MET A 277 16.82 -2.73 -1.32
N PHE A 278 16.44 -2.93 -0.06
CA PHE A 278 16.54 -1.88 0.97
C PHE A 278 17.98 -1.42 1.21
N VAL A 279 18.91 -2.36 1.39
CA VAL A 279 20.32 -2.06 1.61
C VAL A 279 20.92 -1.32 0.42
N ILE A 280 20.61 -1.74 -0.81
CA ILE A 280 21.15 -1.12 -2.03
C ILE A 280 20.66 0.32 -2.15
N LYS A 281 19.36 0.57 -2.03
CA LYS A 281 18.78 1.91 -2.26
C LYS A 281 19.09 2.89 -1.13
N ALA A 282 19.22 2.40 0.11
CA ALA A 282 19.53 3.23 1.26
C ALA A 282 21.05 3.45 1.46
N SER A 283 21.91 2.91 0.61
CA SER A 283 23.36 3.08 0.71
C SER A 283 23.95 3.77 -0.51
N GLU A 284 25.22 4.18 -0.39
CA GLU A 284 25.98 4.84 -1.46
C GLU A 284 26.13 3.96 -2.73
N MET A 285 25.85 2.65 -2.65
CA MET A 285 26.01 1.75 -3.78
C MET A 285 24.83 1.76 -4.75
N GLY A 286 23.69 2.38 -4.40
CA GLY A 286 22.47 2.35 -5.23
C GLY A 286 22.72 2.76 -6.68
N ASN A 287 23.40 3.89 -6.90
CA ASN A 287 23.75 4.37 -8.25
C ASN A 287 24.72 3.43 -8.98
N ALA A 288 25.67 2.82 -8.26
CA ALA A 288 26.62 1.87 -8.84
C ALA A 288 25.90 0.56 -9.24
N TYR A 289 24.96 0.08 -8.43
CA TYR A 289 24.15 -1.09 -8.72
C TYR A 289 23.21 -0.84 -9.92
N ALA A 290 22.55 0.33 -9.96
CA ALA A 290 21.70 0.76 -11.06
C ALA A 290 22.43 0.73 -12.41
N ALA A 291 23.67 1.24 -12.46
CA ALA A 291 24.49 1.33 -13.66
C ALA A 291 25.20 0.00 -14.05
N ALA A 292 25.20 -1.00 -13.17
CA ALA A 292 25.89 -2.26 -13.38
C ALA A 292 25.12 -3.22 -14.30
N ASP A 293 25.84 -4.06 -15.03
CA ASP A 293 25.25 -5.21 -15.73
C ASP A 293 24.90 -6.35 -14.75
N GLU A 294 24.19 -7.37 -15.23
CA GLU A 294 23.75 -8.48 -14.38
C GLU A 294 24.91 -9.20 -13.67
N ALA A 295 26.05 -9.41 -14.36
CA ALA A 295 27.19 -10.11 -13.79
C ALA A 295 27.84 -9.30 -12.66
N GLN A 296 27.95 -7.98 -12.86
CA GLN A 296 28.42 -7.04 -11.85
C GLN A 296 27.45 -6.95 -10.67
N ARG A 297 26.14 -6.86 -10.92
CA ARG A 297 25.11 -6.86 -9.86
C ARG A 297 25.19 -8.12 -9.00
N ARG A 298 25.31 -9.31 -9.62
CA ARG A 298 25.50 -10.57 -8.88
C ARG A 298 26.78 -10.56 -8.03
N ALA A 299 27.88 -10.00 -8.56
CA ALA A 299 29.12 -9.86 -7.80
C ALA A 299 28.96 -8.88 -6.61
N MET A 300 28.22 -7.78 -6.79
CA MET A 300 27.90 -6.84 -5.71
C MET A 300 27.07 -7.53 -4.62
N LEU A 301 26.01 -8.26 -5.00
CA LEU A 301 25.16 -9.00 -4.06
C LEU A 301 25.95 -10.03 -3.24
N ALA A 302 26.88 -10.75 -3.86
CA ALA A 302 27.69 -11.76 -3.17
C ALA A 302 28.57 -11.20 -2.04
N SER A 303 28.85 -9.89 -2.06
CA SER A 303 29.63 -9.17 -1.05
C SER A 303 28.82 -8.14 -0.27
N LEU A 304 27.49 -8.13 -0.44
CA LEU A 304 26.63 -7.13 0.17
C LEU A 304 26.57 -7.34 1.69
N ASP A 305 26.90 -6.29 2.44
CA ASP A 305 26.69 -6.27 3.88
C ASP A 305 25.21 -6.02 4.17
N LEU A 306 24.46 -7.10 4.41
CA LEU A 306 23.03 -7.02 4.69
C LEU A 306 22.75 -6.29 6.01
N ASP A 307 23.70 -6.17 6.93
CA ASP A 307 23.56 -5.43 8.19
C ASP A 307 24.05 -3.97 8.07
N GLY A 308 24.43 -3.54 6.85
CA GLY A 308 25.00 -2.22 6.58
C GLY A 308 24.05 -1.04 6.75
N ILE A 309 22.75 -1.29 6.97
CA ILE A 309 21.76 -0.27 7.33
C ILE A 309 20.94 -0.70 8.55
N ASP A 310 20.60 0.27 9.39
CA ASP A 310 19.71 0.09 10.52
C ASP A 310 18.27 0.57 10.21
N GLU A 311 17.37 0.42 11.18
CA GLU A 311 15.97 0.83 11.06
C GLU A 311 15.82 2.33 10.83
N ALA A 312 16.68 3.16 11.46
CA ALA A 312 16.63 4.60 11.28
C ALA A 312 16.93 4.99 9.82
N ARG A 313 17.94 4.37 9.20
CA ARG A 313 18.28 4.60 7.80
C ARG A 313 17.22 4.07 6.84
N PHE A 314 16.60 2.93 7.16
CA PHE A 314 15.46 2.42 6.42
C PHE A 314 14.29 3.43 6.42
N LEU A 315 13.89 3.94 7.59
CA LEU A 315 12.80 4.90 7.71
C LEU A 315 13.13 6.20 6.95
N ASP A 316 14.33 6.74 7.12
CA ASP A 316 14.80 7.93 6.38
C ASP A 316 14.67 7.78 4.85
N THR A 317 14.96 6.60 4.32
CA THR A 317 14.92 6.35 2.87
C THR A 317 13.52 6.04 2.35
N PHE A 318 12.75 5.22 3.07
CA PHE A 318 11.51 4.62 2.56
C PHE A 318 10.23 5.21 3.15
N THR A 319 10.33 6.12 4.13
CA THR A 319 9.18 6.82 4.71
C THR A 319 9.29 8.34 4.67
N SER A 320 10.29 8.89 3.95
CA SER A 320 10.43 10.34 3.74
C SER A 320 9.54 10.88 2.62
N GLY A 321 8.89 10.00 1.87
CA GLY A 321 8.10 10.33 0.68
C GLY A 321 8.89 10.77 -0.54
N THR A 322 10.22 10.66 -0.49
CA THR A 322 11.07 10.90 -1.65
C THR A 322 11.31 9.57 -2.40
N PRO A 323 10.89 9.46 -3.67
CA PRO A 323 11.23 8.29 -4.48
C PRO A 323 12.74 8.15 -4.65
N VAL A 324 13.25 6.93 -4.52
CA VAL A 324 14.69 6.63 -4.66
C VAL A 324 14.85 5.53 -5.71
N LEU A 325 15.57 5.81 -6.81
CA LEU A 325 15.96 4.81 -7.81
C LEU A 325 14.81 3.91 -8.33
N ILE A 326 13.59 4.43 -8.38
CA ILE A 326 12.38 3.63 -8.71
C ILE A 326 12.35 3.17 -10.17
N ASP A 327 13.11 3.83 -11.05
CA ASP A 327 13.22 3.51 -12.48
C ASP A 327 14.34 2.49 -12.78
N GLU A 328 15.24 2.29 -11.81
CA GLU A 328 16.51 1.56 -11.97
C GLU A 328 16.70 0.37 -11.03
N VAL A 329 16.22 0.45 -9.78
CA VAL A 329 16.40 -0.58 -8.74
C VAL A 329 15.04 -0.93 -8.13
N GLU A 330 14.34 -1.82 -8.83
CA GLU A 330 13.02 -2.33 -8.50
C GLU A 330 12.79 -3.67 -9.21
N TRP A 331 11.65 -4.31 -8.97
CA TRP A 331 11.19 -5.42 -9.81
C TRP A 331 10.27 -4.88 -10.90
N PHE A 332 10.61 -5.12 -12.16
CA PHE A 332 9.87 -4.57 -13.29
C PHE A 332 9.02 -5.60 -14.02
N ALA A 333 7.80 -5.20 -14.38
CA ALA A 333 6.92 -5.91 -15.30
C ALA A 333 5.97 -4.90 -15.98
N SER A 334 5.56 -5.20 -17.21
CA SER A 334 4.46 -4.51 -17.88
C SER A 334 3.12 -5.19 -17.58
N MET A 335 2.01 -4.54 -17.93
CA MET A 335 0.67 -5.15 -17.84
C MET A 335 0.59 -6.47 -18.63
N ALA A 336 1.29 -6.56 -19.77
CA ALA A 336 1.39 -7.79 -20.55
C ALA A 336 2.14 -8.90 -19.81
N ASP A 337 3.21 -8.56 -19.09
CA ASP A 337 4.02 -9.48 -18.30
C ASP A 337 3.25 -9.98 -17.06
N GLU A 338 2.58 -9.06 -16.35
CA GLU A 338 1.71 -9.40 -15.21
C GLU A 338 0.57 -10.34 -15.65
N ARG A 339 -0.04 -10.11 -16.81
CA ARG A 339 -1.02 -11.04 -17.38
C ARG A 339 -0.43 -12.42 -17.65
N GLY A 340 0.83 -12.48 -18.09
CA GLY A 340 1.59 -13.72 -18.23
C GLY A 340 1.72 -14.48 -16.91
N LEU A 341 2.09 -13.78 -15.84
CA LEU A 341 2.14 -14.34 -14.49
C LEU A 341 0.77 -14.80 -13.98
N MET A 342 -0.28 -14.01 -14.23
CA MET A 342 -1.65 -14.40 -13.86
C MET A 342 -2.11 -15.67 -14.57
N ARG A 343 -1.68 -15.90 -15.83
CA ARG A 343 -1.94 -17.18 -16.52
C ARG A 343 -1.24 -18.36 -15.85
N VAL A 344 0.00 -18.17 -15.38
CA VAL A 344 0.70 -19.21 -14.62
C VAL A 344 -0.08 -19.55 -13.35
N LEU A 345 -0.43 -18.55 -12.54
CA LEU A 345 -1.15 -18.73 -11.27
C LEU A 345 -2.54 -19.37 -11.48
N ALA A 346 -3.25 -18.97 -12.54
CA ALA A 346 -4.55 -19.56 -12.92
C ALA A 346 -4.43 -21.04 -13.33
N ALA A 347 -3.30 -21.43 -13.92
CA ALA A 347 -3.07 -22.78 -14.45
C ALA A 347 -2.45 -23.76 -13.44
N LEU A 348 -2.05 -23.31 -12.23
CA LEU A 348 -1.48 -24.18 -11.20
C LEU A 348 -2.45 -25.32 -10.82
N PRO A 349 -2.00 -26.60 -10.82
CA PRO A 349 -2.81 -27.74 -10.42
C PRO A 349 -3.31 -27.65 -8.97
N ASP A 350 -2.41 -27.36 -8.03
CA ASP A 350 -2.73 -27.04 -6.65
C ASP A 350 -3.31 -25.63 -6.55
N ASP A 351 -4.45 -25.47 -5.88
CA ASP A 351 -5.12 -24.19 -5.70
C ASP A 351 -4.68 -23.44 -4.44
N THR A 352 -3.80 -23.99 -3.62
CA THR A 352 -3.31 -23.38 -2.37
C THR A 352 -2.74 -21.98 -2.60
N ALA A 353 -1.93 -21.78 -3.65
CA ALA A 353 -1.41 -20.46 -4.00
C ALA A 353 -2.53 -19.46 -4.34
N ARG A 354 -3.59 -19.92 -5.01
CA ARG A 354 -4.77 -19.10 -5.30
C ARG A 354 -5.55 -18.79 -4.03
N GLN A 355 -5.76 -19.75 -3.14
CA GLN A 355 -6.42 -19.52 -1.84
C GLN A 355 -5.65 -18.51 -0.97
N ILE A 356 -4.31 -18.53 -1.01
CA ILE A 356 -3.49 -17.54 -0.31
C ILE A 356 -3.78 -16.11 -0.82
N MET A 357 -3.98 -15.93 -2.13
CA MET A 357 -4.30 -14.62 -2.71
C MET A 357 -5.68 -14.09 -2.30
N THR A 358 -6.61 -14.95 -1.88
CA THR A 358 -7.97 -14.53 -1.47
C THR A 358 -8.04 -14.05 -0.02
N VAL A 359 -6.96 -14.16 0.76
CA VAL A 359 -6.97 -13.82 2.19
C VAL A 359 -7.20 -12.32 2.42
N ASN A 360 -6.69 -11.49 1.51
CA ASN A 360 -6.91 -10.04 1.54
C ASN A 360 -7.15 -9.54 0.10
N PRO A 361 -8.40 -9.58 -0.40
CA PRO A 361 -8.72 -9.18 -1.77
C PRO A 361 -8.75 -7.65 -1.97
N VAL A 362 -8.66 -6.87 -0.87
CA VAL A 362 -8.86 -5.41 -0.78
C VAL A 362 -10.26 -4.92 -1.17
N PHE A 363 -10.96 -5.59 -2.08
CA PHE A 363 -12.36 -5.33 -2.39
C PHE A 363 -13.31 -5.94 -1.36
N ASP A 364 -14.48 -5.32 -1.20
CA ASP A 364 -15.55 -5.82 -0.34
C ASP A 364 -16.48 -6.83 -1.05
N GLU A 365 -17.40 -7.42 -0.30
CA GLU A 365 -18.35 -8.42 -0.81
C GLU A 365 -19.27 -7.86 -1.91
N SER A 366 -19.59 -6.57 -1.86
CA SER A 366 -20.49 -5.95 -2.84
C SER A 366 -19.78 -5.71 -4.18
N GLU A 367 -18.50 -5.34 -4.13
CA GLU A 367 -17.64 -5.12 -5.29
C GLU A 367 -17.30 -6.41 -6.03
N THR A 368 -17.26 -7.52 -5.28
CA THR A 368 -16.86 -8.84 -5.79
C THR A 368 -18.03 -9.78 -6.05
N ALA A 369 -19.27 -9.32 -5.89
CA ALA A 369 -20.47 -10.17 -5.94
C ALA A 369 -20.66 -10.95 -7.25
N ASN A 370 -20.09 -10.48 -8.35
CA ASN A 370 -20.17 -11.13 -9.68
C ASN A 370 -18.96 -12.05 -9.99
N TRP A 371 -18.09 -12.29 -9.01
CA TRP A 371 -16.86 -13.07 -9.19
C TRP A 371 -16.84 -14.27 -8.24
N ASP A 372 -16.64 -15.47 -8.80
CA ASP A 372 -16.50 -16.72 -8.05
C ASP A 372 -15.11 -16.87 -7.40
N TYR A 373 -14.15 -16.05 -7.79
CA TYR A 373 -12.83 -15.97 -7.17
C TYR A 373 -12.26 -14.56 -7.34
N VAL A 374 -11.66 -14.04 -6.27
CA VAL A 374 -10.92 -12.77 -6.25
C VAL A 374 -9.66 -12.95 -5.42
N GLY A 375 -8.51 -12.98 -6.10
CA GLY A 375 -7.19 -13.00 -5.48
C GLY A 375 -6.46 -11.70 -5.79
N TYR A 376 -5.72 -11.17 -4.82
CA TYR A 376 -5.06 -9.86 -4.93
C TYR A 376 -3.60 -9.90 -4.47
N LYS A 377 -2.79 -9.06 -5.11
CA LYS A 377 -1.57 -8.52 -4.52
C LYS A 377 -1.32 -7.11 -5.06
N GLY A 378 -1.06 -6.18 -4.15
CA GLY A 378 -0.50 -4.88 -4.47
C GLY A 378 0.94 -4.71 -3.99
N GLY A 379 1.59 -3.66 -4.46
CA GLY A 379 2.94 -3.30 -4.12
C GLY A 379 3.17 -1.81 -4.18
N SER A 380 3.89 -1.30 -3.20
CA SER A 380 4.15 0.12 -3.07
C SER A 380 5.53 0.40 -2.49
N GLU A 381 6.06 1.54 -2.87
CA GLU A 381 7.13 2.30 -2.22
C GLU A 381 6.92 3.79 -2.57
N PRO A 382 7.66 4.76 -1.99
CA PRO A 382 7.53 6.16 -2.39
C PRO A 382 7.67 6.33 -3.91
N GLY A 383 6.61 6.84 -4.55
CA GLY A 383 6.56 7.04 -6.00
C GLY A 383 6.15 5.81 -6.82
N VAL A 384 5.87 4.65 -6.21
CA VAL A 384 5.45 3.44 -6.91
C VAL A 384 4.17 2.89 -6.28
N LEU A 385 3.20 2.58 -7.12
CA LEU A 385 2.06 1.77 -6.74
C LEU A 385 1.63 0.88 -7.89
N ASN A 386 1.56 -0.41 -7.63
CA ASN A 386 1.02 -1.42 -8.51
C ASN A 386 -0.04 -2.23 -7.75
N MET A 387 -1.17 -2.51 -8.39
CA MET A 387 -2.24 -3.30 -7.80
C MET A 387 -2.79 -4.26 -8.84
N SER A 388 -2.74 -5.56 -8.52
CA SER A 388 -3.06 -6.62 -9.46
C SER A 388 -3.96 -7.69 -8.86
N TRP A 389 -5.03 -8.01 -9.56
CA TRP A 389 -6.04 -8.99 -9.19
C TRP A 389 -6.11 -10.11 -10.23
N LEU A 390 -6.19 -11.35 -9.75
CA LEU A 390 -6.63 -12.51 -10.51
C LEU A 390 -8.10 -12.75 -10.16
N LEU A 391 -8.94 -12.83 -11.19
CA LEU A 391 -10.39 -12.90 -11.04
C LEU A 391 -10.93 -14.11 -11.81
N ARG A 392 -12.01 -14.74 -11.33
CA ARG A 392 -12.73 -15.77 -12.07
C ARG A 392 -14.23 -15.52 -12.03
N ASP A 393 -14.86 -15.52 -13.20
CA ASP A 393 -16.32 -15.39 -13.28
C ASP A 393 -17.03 -16.72 -12.97
N ASP A 394 -18.37 -16.67 -12.94
CA ASP A 394 -19.27 -17.82 -12.71
C ASP A 394 -19.18 -18.91 -13.81
N ALA A 395 -18.74 -18.53 -15.00
CA ALA A 395 -18.47 -19.42 -16.12
C ALA A 395 -17.07 -20.08 -16.03
N GLY A 396 -16.28 -19.76 -15.00
CA GLY A 396 -14.94 -20.31 -14.78
C GLY A 396 -13.86 -19.68 -15.67
N ARG A 397 -14.15 -18.57 -16.36
CA ARG A 397 -13.19 -17.82 -17.16
C ARG A 397 -12.33 -16.94 -16.27
N TRP A 398 -11.02 -16.93 -16.53
CA TRP A 398 -10.06 -16.15 -15.76
C TRP A 398 -9.84 -14.77 -16.38
N TYR A 399 -9.71 -13.78 -15.51
CA TYR A 399 -9.51 -12.37 -15.82
C TYR A 399 -8.35 -11.82 -15.01
N MET A 400 -7.77 -10.72 -15.48
CA MET A 400 -6.88 -9.88 -14.70
C MET A 400 -7.43 -8.46 -14.67
N LEU A 401 -7.33 -7.81 -13.52
CA LEU A 401 -7.34 -6.37 -13.37
C LEU A 401 -5.97 -5.96 -12.84
N ALA A 402 -5.29 -5.04 -13.50
CA ALA A 402 -4.04 -4.46 -13.02
C ALA A 402 -4.03 -2.95 -13.26
N ILE A 403 -3.50 -2.20 -12.31
CA ILE A 403 -3.29 -0.75 -12.44
C ILE A 403 -1.94 -0.38 -11.81
N SER A 404 -1.22 0.54 -12.42
CA SER A 404 0.06 1.03 -11.94
C SER A 404 0.19 2.54 -12.09
N GLN A 405 0.84 3.15 -11.12
CA GLN A 405 1.32 4.52 -11.15
C GLN A 405 2.78 4.54 -10.67
N MET A 406 3.61 5.31 -11.37
CA MET A 406 5.01 5.50 -11.05
C MET A 406 5.40 6.96 -11.26
N ASP A 407 5.79 7.65 -10.20
CA ASP A 407 6.22 9.05 -10.23
C ASP A 407 7.58 9.20 -9.53
N PRO A 408 8.67 9.49 -10.28
CA PRO A 408 9.99 9.69 -9.69
C PRO A 408 10.13 11.02 -8.95
N ALA A 409 9.13 11.91 -9.02
CA ALA A 409 9.17 13.23 -8.39
C ALA A 409 8.45 13.29 -7.04
N SER A 410 7.44 12.45 -6.77
CA SER A 410 6.57 12.54 -5.59
C SER A 410 6.00 11.18 -5.20
N GLU A 411 5.47 11.06 -3.98
CA GLU A 411 4.61 9.92 -3.60
C GLU A 411 3.33 9.86 -4.46
N VAL A 412 2.74 8.67 -4.51
CA VAL A 412 1.53 8.36 -5.28
C VAL A 412 0.35 8.11 -4.36
N ASP A 413 -0.85 8.55 -4.77
CA ASP A 413 -2.07 8.40 -3.99
C ASP A 413 -2.62 6.97 -4.09
N THR A 414 -2.47 6.22 -3.01
CA THR A 414 -2.97 4.84 -2.90
C THR A 414 -4.49 4.76 -2.99
N THR A 415 -5.18 5.70 -2.36
CA THR A 415 -6.64 5.66 -2.28
C THR A 415 -7.26 6.00 -3.63
N GLY A 416 -6.74 7.04 -4.29
CA GLY A 416 -7.15 7.43 -5.63
C GLY A 416 -6.98 6.30 -6.64
N LEU A 417 -5.83 5.62 -6.65
CA LEU A 417 -5.59 4.53 -7.59
C LEU A 417 -6.49 3.31 -7.30
N LEU A 418 -6.77 3.00 -6.03
CA LEU A 418 -7.69 1.90 -5.66
C LEU A 418 -9.12 2.19 -6.14
N LEU A 419 -9.59 3.44 -6.00
CA LEU A 419 -10.90 3.84 -6.52
C LEU A 419 -10.98 3.71 -8.04
N MET A 420 -9.90 4.00 -8.76
CA MET A 420 -9.84 3.75 -10.19
C MET A 420 -9.92 2.26 -10.50
N ALA A 421 -9.23 1.39 -9.76
CA ALA A 421 -9.35 -0.06 -9.91
C ALA A 421 -10.79 -0.55 -9.69
N LYS A 422 -11.46 -0.08 -8.62
CA LYS A 422 -12.88 -0.37 -8.33
C LYS A 422 -13.78 0.03 -9.51
N ARG A 423 -13.59 1.25 -10.05
CA ARG A 423 -14.35 1.74 -11.21
C ARG A 423 -14.06 0.98 -12.51
N ILE A 424 -12.84 0.46 -12.69
CA ILE A 424 -12.51 -0.40 -13.83
C ILE A 424 -13.21 -1.75 -13.69
N LEU A 425 -13.26 -2.32 -12.48
CA LEU A 425 -13.88 -3.62 -12.22
C LEU A 425 -15.37 -3.63 -12.60
N THR A 426 -16.08 -2.52 -12.40
CA THR A 426 -17.52 -2.41 -12.77
C THR A 426 -17.76 -2.42 -14.29
N LEU A 427 -16.72 -2.35 -15.13
CA LEU A 427 -16.85 -2.49 -16.58
C LEU A 427 -17.06 -3.95 -17.05
N ALA A 428 -17.10 -4.91 -16.13
CA ALA A 428 -17.29 -6.33 -16.41
C ALA A 428 -18.70 -6.69 -16.96
N ASP A 429 -19.63 -5.73 -16.96
CA ASP A 429 -21.04 -5.87 -17.38
C ASP A 429 -21.26 -6.42 -18.81
#